data_AF-U9TIN5-F1
#
_entry.id   AF-U9TIN5-F1
#
_cell.length_a   1.000
_cell.length_b   1.000
_cell.length_c   1.000
_cell.angle_alpha   90.00
_cell.angle_beta   90.00
_cell.angle_gamma   90.00
#
_symmetry.space_group_name_H-M   'P 1'
#
loop_
_entity.id
_entity.type
_entity.pdbx_description
1 polymer ?
#
loop_
_entity_poly.entity_id
_entity_poly.type
_entity_poly.pdbx_seq_one_letter_code
_entity_poly.pdbx_strand_id
1 'polypeptide(L)'
;MSYSKNKLINNALRRSYALIDYNIHNDIHKQHEFRKQILLDDESLTENEKSEAIIIITKTYDYHKLLFNEGTKRICENCNQECLATTYCEYCVRNYLKAKFSNWTSGN
;
A
#
# COMPACT_ATOMS: atom_id res chain seq x y z
N MET A 1 3.70 -14.26 6.82
CA MET A 1 3.98 -13.91 5.40
C MET A 1 5.26 -13.10 5.30
N SER A 2 6.01 -13.19 4.19
CA SER A 2 7.17 -12.35 3.89
C SER A 2 6.75 -11.30 2.87
N TYR A 3 7.00 -10.03 3.15
CA TYR A 3 6.60 -8.88 2.34
C TYR A 3 7.76 -8.31 1.50
N SER A 4 8.99 -8.53 1.94
CA SER A 4 10.24 -8.23 1.22
C SER A 4 11.15 -9.47 1.20
N LYS A 5 12.18 -9.49 0.35
CA LYS A 5 13.29 -10.47 0.47
C LYS A 5 14.23 -10.11 1.63
N ASN A 6 14.17 -8.88 2.13
CA ASN A 6 14.98 -8.40 3.24
C ASN A 6 14.36 -8.78 4.59
N LYS A 7 15.11 -9.50 5.43
CA LYS A 7 14.67 -9.95 6.76
C LYS A 7 14.44 -8.79 7.73
N LEU A 8 15.25 -7.73 7.70
CA LEU A 8 15.11 -6.57 8.59
C LEU A 8 13.79 -5.84 8.33
N ILE A 9 13.47 -5.58 7.06
CA ILE A 9 12.19 -4.98 6.64
C ILE A 9 11.02 -5.84 7.13
N ASN A 10 11.06 -7.16 6.92
CA ASN A 10 10.00 -8.06 7.40
C ASN A 10 9.82 -8.02 8.91
N ASN A 11 10.92 -7.95 9.67
CA ASN A 11 10.88 -7.86 11.11
C ASN A 11 10.26 -6.53 11.56
N ALA A 12 10.67 -5.41 10.95
CA ALA A 12 10.10 -4.09 11.24
C ALA A 12 8.60 -4.03 10.91
N LEU A 13 8.18 -4.56 9.76
CA LEU A 13 6.76 -4.63 9.37
C LEU A 13 5.90 -5.45 10.33
N ARG A 14 6.45 -6.55 10.87
CA ARG A 14 5.76 -7.37 11.88
C ARG A 14 5.68 -6.66 13.22
N ARG A 15 6.78 -6.01 13.65
CA ARG A 15 6.81 -5.19 14.87
C ARG A 15 5.78 -4.06 14.80
N SER A 16 5.77 -3.29 13.71
CA SER A 16 4.81 -2.19 13.54
C SER A 16 3.36 -2.64 13.54
N TYR A 17 3.07 -3.85 13.03
CA TYR A 17 1.74 -4.44 13.09
C TYR A 17 1.35 -4.90 14.50
N ALA A 18 2.29 -5.52 15.23
CA ALA A 18 2.05 -6.01 16.58
C ALA A 18 1.84 -4.89 17.61
N LEU A 19 2.38 -3.69 17.36
CA LEU A 19 2.27 -2.53 18.24
C LEU A 19 0.95 -1.75 18.12
N ILE A 20 0.07 -2.13 17.19
CA ILE A 20 -1.17 -1.40 16.96
C ILE A 20 -2.15 -1.63 18.12
N ASP A 21 -2.50 -0.55 18.81
CA ASP A 21 -3.70 -0.52 19.65
C ASP A 21 -4.91 -0.17 18.77
N TYR A 22 -5.78 -1.15 18.56
CA TYR A 22 -6.98 -0.99 17.73
C TYR A 22 -8.07 -0.13 18.38
N ASN A 23 -8.00 0.15 19.69
CA ASN A 23 -8.92 1.10 20.33
C ASN A 23 -8.54 2.54 19.99
N ILE A 24 -7.24 2.83 19.85
CA ILE A 24 -6.70 4.15 19.50
C ILE A 24 -6.70 4.34 17.98
N HIS A 25 -6.14 3.37 17.25
CA HIS A 25 -6.04 3.35 15.80
C HIS A 25 -7.20 2.52 15.20
N ASN A 26 -8.41 2.99 15.46
CA ASN A 26 -9.65 2.26 15.19
C ASN A 26 -10.13 2.28 13.73
N ASP A 27 -9.40 2.94 12.83
CA ASP A 27 -9.68 2.96 11.39
C ASP A 27 -8.40 2.74 10.57
N ILE A 28 -8.55 2.40 9.29
CA ILE A 28 -7.42 2.04 8.41
C ILE A 28 -6.47 3.23 8.18
N HIS A 29 -6.96 4.47 8.26
CA HIS A 29 -6.17 5.67 8.01
C HIS A 29 -5.23 5.92 9.19
N LYS A 30 -5.76 5.85 10.42
CA LYS A 30 -4.97 5.93 11.65
C LYS A 30 -3.97 4.80 11.76
N GLN A 31 -4.35 3.58 11.40
CA GLN A 31 -3.44 2.44 11.39
C GLN A 31 -2.29 2.64 10.40
N HIS A 32 -2.57 3.16 9.20
CA HIS A 32 -1.54 3.43 8.21
C HIS A 32 -0.53 4.49 8.70
N GLU A 33 -1.02 5.63 9.20
CA GLU A 33 -0.14 6.71 9.69
C GLU A 33 0.68 6.26 10.91
N PHE A 34 0.07 5.54 11.84
CA PHE A 34 0.80 4.98 12.99
C PHE A 34 1.94 4.05 12.55
N ARG A 35 1.65 3.08 11.68
CA ARG A 35 2.67 2.14 11.19
C ARG A 35 3.77 2.85 10.40
N LYS A 36 3.42 3.90 9.65
CA LYS A 36 4.38 4.73 8.91
C LYS A 36 5.37 5.40 9.87
N GLN A 37 4.89 5.99 10.95
CA GLN A 37 5.77 6.60 11.98
C GLN A 37 6.68 5.55 12.62
N ILE A 38 6.14 4.42 13.08
CA ILE A 38 6.94 3.33 13.67
C ILE A 38 8.06 2.85 12.72
N LEU A 39 7.80 2.77 11.42
CA LEU A 39 8.81 2.34 10.44
C LEU A 39 9.84 3.43 10.13
N LEU A 40 9.44 4.71 10.14
CA LEU A 40 10.36 5.83 9.94
C LEU A 40 11.32 6.01 11.14
N ASP A 41 10.82 5.73 12.34
CA ASP A 41 11.55 5.84 13.60
C ASP A 41 12.35 4.56 13.94
N ASP A 42 12.23 3.48 13.16
CA ASP A 42 12.98 2.23 13.40
C ASP A 42 14.46 2.42 13.03
N GLU A 43 15.29 2.68 14.04
CA GLU A 43 16.74 2.84 13.93
C GLU A 43 17.47 1.59 13.39
N SER A 44 16.82 0.41 13.38
CA SER A 44 17.39 -0.81 12.79
C SER A 44 17.33 -0.83 11.26
N LEU A 45 16.66 0.14 10.63
CA LEU A 45 16.54 0.25 9.18
C LEU A 45 17.37 1.40 8.62
N THR A 46 18.01 1.17 7.49
CA THR A 46 18.57 2.25 6.65
C THR A 46 17.47 3.04 5.96
N GLU A 47 17.76 4.26 5.51
CA GLU A 47 16.77 5.11 4.81
C GLU A 47 16.17 4.45 3.55
N ASN A 48 16.95 3.63 2.84
CA ASN A 48 16.46 2.84 1.71
C ASN A 48 15.48 1.75 2.16
N GLU A 49 15.79 1.05 3.26
CA GLU A 49 14.91 0.01 3.82
C GLU A 49 13.63 0.60 4.39
N LYS A 50 13.70 1.77 5.04
CA LYS A 50 12.52 2.53 5.47
C LYS A 50 11.64 2.88 4.27
N SER A 51 12.23 3.42 3.22
CA SER A 51 11.50 3.77 1.99
C SER A 51 10.80 2.55 1.37
N GLU A 52 11.48 1.40 1.30
CA GLU A 52 10.87 0.15 0.83
C GLU A 52 9.74 -0.32 1.76
N ALA A 53 9.94 -0.28 3.08
CA ALA A 53 8.91 -0.65 4.06
C ALA A 53 7.67 0.24 3.94
N ILE A 54 7.85 1.56 3.73
CA ILE A 54 6.76 2.51 3.48
C ILE A 54 6.01 2.15 2.21
N ILE A 55 6.70 1.86 1.10
CA ILE A 55 6.04 1.44 -0.15
C ILE A 55 5.18 0.19 0.08
N ILE A 56 5.67 -0.79 0.86
CA ILE A 56 4.94 -2.02 1.17
C ILE A 56 3.66 -1.73 1.95
N ILE A 57 3.71 -0.93 3.02
CA ILE A 57 2.51 -0.62 3.80
C ILE A 57 1.54 0.28 3.02
N THR A 58 2.04 1.18 2.16
CA THR A 58 1.20 2.03 1.32
C THR A 58 0.45 1.21 0.27
N LYS A 59 1.06 0.18 -0.32
CA LYS A 59 0.34 -0.75 -1.22
C LYS A 59 -0.79 -1.48 -0.51
N THR A 60 -0.56 -1.89 0.74
CA THR A 60 -1.59 -2.53 1.57
C THR A 60 -2.72 -1.55 1.90
N TYR A 61 -2.36 -0.32 2.23
CA TYR A 61 -3.31 0.75 2.50
C TYR A 61 -4.13 1.14 1.27
N ASP A 62 -3.51 1.21 0.08
CA ASP A 62 -4.22 1.40 -1.19
C ASP A 62 -5.24 0.30 -1.46
N TYR A 63 -4.88 -0.95 -1.20
CA TYR A 63 -5.82 -2.06 -1.28
C TYR A 63 -7.02 -1.86 -0.33
N HIS A 64 -6.79 -1.47 0.93
CA HIS A 64 -7.88 -1.22 1.87
C HIS A 64 -8.77 -0.03 1.46
N LYS A 65 -8.18 1.09 1.02
CA LYS A 65 -8.95 2.23 0.50
C LYS A 65 -9.87 1.82 -0.65
N LEU A 66 -9.38 0.99 -1.56
CA LEU A 66 -10.20 0.47 -2.67
C LEU A 66 -11.27 -0.53 -2.22
N LEU A 67 -10.94 -1.39 -1.25
CA LEU A 67 -11.85 -2.40 -0.71
C LEU A 67 -13.04 -1.75 0.01
N PHE A 68 -12.78 -0.74 0.84
CA PHE A 68 -13.79 -0.01 1.61
C PHE A 68 -14.34 1.23 0.89
N ASN A 69 -13.76 1.57 -0.27
CA ASN A 69 -14.10 2.75 -1.07
C ASN A 69 -14.06 4.05 -0.25
N GLU A 70 -13.02 4.19 0.58
CA GLU A 70 -12.87 5.29 1.53
C GLU A 70 -11.47 5.93 1.46
N GLY A 71 -11.37 7.15 2.01
CA GLY A 71 -10.15 7.94 2.02
C GLY A 71 -10.08 9.01 0.95
N THR A 72 -8.97 9.75 0.98
CA THR A 72 -8.75 10.89 0.09
C THR A 72 -8.49 10.43 -1.34
N LYS A 73 -9.26 10.97 -2.27
CA LYS A 73 -9.02 10.79 -3.71
C LYS A 73 -7.98 11.79 -4.22
N ARG A 74 -7.30 11.43 -5.30
CA ARG A 74 -6.40 12.31 -6.07
C ARG A 74 -6.78 12.26 -7.54
N ILE A 75 -6.48 13.31 -8.28
CA ILE A 75 -6.64 13.31 -9.73
C ILE A 75 -5.44 12.56 -10.35
N CYS A 76 -5.70 11.53 -11.14
CA CYS A 76 -4.65 10.82 -11.85
C CYS A 76 -4.19 11.62 -13.08
N GLU A 77 -2.91 11.99 -13.14
CA GLU A 77 -2.32 12.75 -14.26
C GLU A 77 -2.44 12.07 -15.63
N ASN A 78 -2.56 10.73 -15.66
CA ASN A 78 -2.63 9.98 -16.91
C ASN A 78 -4.05 9.86 -17.50
N CYS A 79 -5.09 9.87 -16.66
CA CYS A 79 -6.48 9.68 -17.12
C CYS A 79 -7.47 10.72 -16.63
N ASN A 80 -7.02 11.70 -15.83
CA ASN A 80 -7.81 12.77 -15.23
C ASN A 80 -9.01 12.30 -14.38
N GLN A 81 -9.02 11.04 -13.96
CA GLN A 81 -10.04 10.50 -13.06
C GLN A 81 -9.61 10.64 -11.59
N GLU A 82 -10.59 10.87 -10.72
CA GLU A 82 -10.37 10.82 -9.27
C GLU A 82 -10.17 9.38 -8.83
N CYS A 83 -8.94 9.03 -8.45
CA CYS A 83 -8.55 7.71 -7.99
C CYS A 83 -8.24 7.69 -6.49
N LEU A 84 -8.47 6.54 -5.85
CA LEU A 84 -8.26 6.34 -4.42
C LEU A 84 -6.83 5.88 -4.08
N ALA A 85 -6.24 5.03 -4.92
CA ALA A 85 -4.90 4.50 -4.66
C ALA A 85 -3.81 5.56 -4.87
N THR A 86 -2.80 5.56 -4.01
CA THR A 86 -1.66 6.49 -4.05
C THR A 86 -0.56 5.96 -4.96
N THR A 87 -0.26 4.66 -4.89
CA THR A 87 0.86 4.03 -5.62
C THR A 87 0.53 3.66 -7.05
N TYR A 88 -0.75 3.62 -7.43
CA TYR A 88 -1.22 3.39 -8.79
C TYR A 88 -2.59 4.06 -9.00
N CYS A 89 -3.10 4.05 -10.23
CA CYS A 89 -4.48 4.46 -10.52
C CYS A 89 -5.30 3.22 -10.87
N GLU A 90 -6.30 2.88 -10.05
CA GLU A 90 -7.16 1.71 -10.25
C GLU A 90 -7.89 1.77 -11.59
N TYR A 91 -8.21 2.97 -12.10
CA TYR A 91 -8.84 3.12 -13.40
C TYR A 91 -7.87 2.88 -14.56
N CYS A 92 -6.65 3.42 -14.50
CA CYS A 92 -5.64 3.15 -15.54
C CYS A 92 -5.37 1.65 -15.66
N VAL A 93 -5.24 0.95 -14.53
CA VAL A 93 -5.05 -0.49 -14.49
C VAL A 93 -6.26 -1.21 -15.11
N ARG A 94 -7.49 -0.89 -14.68
CA ARG A 94 -8.71 -1.50 -15.24
C ARG A 94 -8.85 -1.24 -16.74
N ASN A 95 -8.55 -0.03 -17.22
CA ASN A 95 -8.65 0.33 -18.63
C ASN A 95 -7.62 -0.43 -19.46
N TYR A 96 -6.38 -0.55 -18.97
CA TYR A 96 -5.36 -1.37 -19.61
C TYR A 96 -5.79 -2.84 -19.72
N LEU A 97 -6.29 -3.41 -18.62
CA LEU A 97 -6.77 -4.80 -18.59
C LEU A 97 -7.94 -5.02 -19.56
N LYS A 98 -8.95 -4.13 -19.57
CA LYS A 98 -10.07 -4.20 -20.53
C LYS A 98 -9.61 -4.13 -21.98
N ALA A 99 -8.67 -3.24 -22.31
CA ALA A 99 -8.18 -3.06 -23.67
C ALA A 99 -7.33 -4.25 -24.17
N LYS A 100 -6.67 -4.98 -23.27
CA LYS A 100 -5.85 -6.15 -23.60
C LYS A 100 -6.56 -7.48 -23.41
N PHE A 101 -7.78 -7.47 -22.87
CA PHE A 101 -8.55 -8.66 -22.55
C PHE A 101 -8.72 -9.60 -23.77
N SER A 102 -9.01 -9.05 -24.95
CA SER A 102 -9.15 -9.84 -26.18
C SER A 102 -7.86 -10.55 -26.63
N ASN A 103 -6.70 -10.07 -26.17
CA ASN A 103 -5.38 -10.60 -26.55
C ASN A 103 -4.84 -11.58 -25.51
N TRP A 104 -5.57 -11.82 -24.42
CA TRP A 104 -5.17 -12.76 -23.39
C TRP A 104 -5.52 -14.17 -23.83
N THR A 105 -4.50 -14.95 -24.17
CA THR A 105 -4.62 -16.40 -24.31
C THR A 105 -4.35 -17.05 -22.96
N SER A 106 -5.09 -18.12 -22.62
CA SER A 106 -4.92 -18.80 -21.32
C SER A 106 -3.56 -19.47 -21.17
N GLY A 107 -2.78 -19.60 -22.26
CA GLY A 107 -1.43 -20.18 -22.25
C GLY A 107 -1.32 -21.58 -21.66
N ASN A 108 -2.46 -22.21 -21.37
CA ASN A 108 -2.63 -23.59 -20.93
C ASN A 108 -2.84 -24.47 -22.16
#